data_AF-A0A9X2TEV0-F1
#
_entry.id   AF-A0A9X2TEV0-F1
#
_cell.length_a   1.000
_cell.length_b   1.000
_cell.length_c   1.000
_cell.angle_alpha   90.00
_cell.angle_beta   90.00
_cell.angle_gamma   90.00
#
_symmetry.space_group_name_H-M   'P 1'
#
loop_
_entity.id
_entity.type
_entity.pdbx_description
1 polymer ?
#
loop_
_entity_poly.entity_id
_entity_poly.type
_entity_poly.pdbx_seq_one_letter_code
_entity_poly.pdbx_strand_id
1 'polypeptide(L)'
;MGKHPAKAVPKANQRIELAVPEPILEGVKQAAEEAGFSGSHVVRQGIDKIVEIANVEPDKALDYVISTKKEFAKAEEGEKRFEVKVTPERKVFIETTVEKLNRRKPSKENQIYQKDVTGAAAKWIVEELEPQDVRSEKHIRDREKEFFTKPPGKDRGGELVRMEISREAAEEIKQKAERRRSQDRSRLARKGLRKFLDWIEESPEEALAYILEERDYYQPPNSADRTKEEEYAYQFYAKVVTKRRLQMAQKRLDDLCETQNIYQRDIAQAVGRYLLEDFDFAGLP
;
A
#
# COMPACT_ATOMS: atom_id res chain seq x y z
N MET A 1 3.85 -17.86 21.49
CA MET A 1 3.75 -16.69 20.58
C MET A 1 2.34 -16.11 20.69
N GLY A 2 2.18 -14.93 21.30
CA GLY A 2 0.88 -14.30 21.50
C GLY A 2 0.32 -13.78 20.18
N LYS A 3 -0.84 -14.28 19.75
CA LYS A 3 -1.60 -13.70 18.63
C LYS A 3 -2.08 -12.32 19.07
N HIS A 4 -1.51 -11.26 18.50
CA HIS A 4 -2.08 -9.91 18.66
C HIS A 4 -3.48 -9.90 18.02
N PRO A 5 -4.55 -9.58 18.76
CA PRO A 5 -5.88 -9.48 18.19
C PRO A 5 -5.90 -8.36 17.15
N ALA A 6 -6.51 -8.62 15.98
CA ALA A 6 -6.75 -7.59 14.98
C ALA A 6 -7.61 -6.49 15.63
N LYS A 7 -7.07 -5.28 15.78
CA LYS A 7 -7.81 -4.12 16.28
C LYS A 7 -9.04 -3.90 15.37
N ALA A 8 -10.21 -3.84 15.97
CA ALA A 8 -11.45 -3.56 15.24
C ALA A 8 -11.37 -2.18 14.59
N VAL A 9 -11.64 -2.11 13.28
CA VAL A 9 -11.65 -0.86 12.52
C VAL A 9 -12.89 -0.04 12.94
N PRO A 10 -12.74 1.19 13.46
CA PRO A 10 -13.87 2.01 13.84
C PRO A 10 -14.75 2.35 12.62
N LYS A 11 -16.08 2.40 12.79
CA LYS A 11 -17.02 2.54 11.65
C LYS A 11 -17.21 3.99 11.17
N ALA A 12 -16.69 4.98 11.88
CA ALA A 12 -16.93 6.39 11.61
C ALA A 12 -15.62 7.16 11.42
N ASN A 13 -15.66 8.19 10.56
CA ASN A 13 -14.57 9.15 10.41
C ASN A 13 -14.27 9.82 11.76
N GLN A 14 -13.00 9.94 12.09
CA GLN A 14 -12.56 10.60 13.31
C GLN A 14 -11.98 11.97 12.98
N ARG A 15 -12.13 12.90 13.93
CA ARG A 15 -11.57 14.24 13.89
C ARG A 15 -10.35 14.28 14.79
N ILE A 16 -9.22 14.70 14.24
CA ILE A 16 -8.00 14.97 15.01
C ILE A 16 -7.86 16.48 15.08
N GLU A 17 -7.94 17.04 16.28
CA GLU A 17 -7.66 18.46 16.52
C GLU A 17 -6.16 18.66 16.65
N LEU A 18 -5.65 19.64 15.91
CA LEU A 18 -4.24 20.04 15.93
C LEU A 18 -4.15 21.50 16.39
N ALA A 19 -3.32 21.71 17.41
CA ALA A 19 -2.72 23.01 17.65
C ALA A 19 -1.50 23.10 16.73
N VAL A 20 -1.57 23.99 15.75
CA VAL A 20 -0.52 24.21 14.76
C VAL A 20 -0.19 25.69 14.68
N PRO A 21 1.11 26.05 14.55
CA PRO A 21 1.51 27.42 14.38
C PRO A 21 0.73 28.13 13.27
N GLU A 22 0.36 29.40 13.49
CA GLU A 22 -0.35 30.19 12.47
C GLU A 22 0.34 30.16 11.09
N PRO A 23 1.68 30.26 10.95
CA PRO A 23 2.35 30.11 9.67
C PRO A 23 2.12 28.75 8.99
N ILE A 24 2.06 27.66 9.78
CA ILE A 24 1.78 26.31 9.26
C ILE A 24 0.32 26.22 8.83
N LEU A 25 -0.60 26.78 9.61
CA LEU A 25 -2.02 26.79 9.26
C LEU A 25 -2.28 27.53 7.95
N GLU A 26 -1.70 28.71 7.79
CA GLU A 26 -1.82 29.50 6.55
C GLU A 26 -1.12 28.81 5.38
N GLY A 27 0.06 28.21 5.60
CA GLY A 27 0.74 27.41 4.56
C GLY A 27 -0.10 26.21 4.10
N VAL A 28 -0.76 25.49 5.01
CA VAL A 28 -1.67 24.39 4.66
C VAL A 28 -2.87 24.90 3.86
N LYS A 29 -3.44 26.06 4.21
CA LYS A 29 -4.55 26.67 3.46
C LYS A 29 -4.10 27.08 2.06
N GLN A 30 -2.95 27.71 1.94
CA GLN A 30 -2.38 28.13 0.66
C GLN A 30 -2.12 26.92 -0.24
N ALA A 31 -1.42 25.88 0.26
CA ALA A 31 -1.16 24.66 -0.48
C ALA A 31 -2.48 23.97 -0.92
N ALA A 32 -3.52 24.03 -0.09
CA ALA A 32 -4.83 23.50 -0.42
C ALA A 32 -5.54 24.32 -1.50
N GLU A 33 -5.47 25.65 -1.43
CA GLU A 33 -6.04 26.56 -2.43
C GLU A 33 -5.36 26.40 -3.79
N GLU A 34 -4.03 26.42 -3.82
CA GLU A 34 -3.22 26.23 -5.04
C GLU A 34 -3.51 24.89 -5.71
N ALA A 35 -3.69 23.84 -4.91
CA ALA A 35 -4.02 22.52 -5.40
C ALA A 35 -5.51 22.32 -5.72
N GLY A 36 -6.39 23.25 -5.35
CA GLY A 36 -7.84 23.12 -5.52
C GLY A 36 -8.49 22.07 -4.62
N PHE A 37 -7.96 21.84 -3.42
CA PHE A 37 -8.49 20.89 -2.43
C PHE A 37 -8.76 21.54 -1.05
N SER A 38 -9.35 20.77 -0.13
CA SER A 38 -9.47 21.20 1.27
C SER A 38 -8.17 20.99 2.03
N GLY A 39 -7.87 21.82 3.04
CA GLY A 39 -6.70 21.61 3.91
C GLY A 39 -6.67 20.20 4.54
N SER A 40 -7.82 19.68 4.97
CA SER A 40 -7.94 18.29 5.47
C SER A 40 -7.51 17.25 4.41
N HIS A 41 -7.76 17.50 3.12
CA HIS A 41 -7.33 16.61 2.05
C HIS A 41 -5.81 16.59 1.90
N VAL A 42 -5.20 17.77 1.88
CA VAL A 42 -3.75 17.90 1.75
C VAL A 42 -3.05 17.28 2.96
N VAL A 43 -3.53 17.55 4.19
CA VAL A 43 -2.99 16.95 5.43
C VAL A 43 -3.08 15.43 5.46
N ARG A 44 -4.12 14.83 4.88
CA ARG A 44 -4.18 13.38 4.71
C ARG A 44 -3.08 12.82 3.79
N GLN A 45 -2.64 13.56 2.78
CA GLN A 45 -1.52 13.13 1.92
C GLN A 45 -0.18 13.26 2.65
N GLY A 46 0.00 14.32 3.45
CA GLY A 46 1.14 14.42 4.36
C GLY A 46 1.21 13.24 5.34
N ILE A 47 0.06 12.80 5.88
CA ILE A 47 0.00 11.61 6.75
C ILE A 47 0.52 10.38 6.01
N ASP A 48 0.04 10.16 4.77
CA ASP A 48 0.47 9.02 3.96
C ASP A 48 2.00 9.05 3.74
N LYS A 49 2.58 10.26 3.56
CA LYS A 49 4.04 10.43 3.45
C LYS A 49 4.78 10.14 4.74
N ILE A 50 4.34 10.65 5.89
CA ILE A 50 4.97 10.34 7.19
C ILE A 50 4.92 8.84 7.48
N VAL A 51 3.80 8.18 7.13
CA VAL A 51 3.67 6.72 7.23
C VAL A 51 4.68 6.01 6.30
N GLU A 52 4.86 6.49 5.06
CA GLU A 52 5.85 5.97 4.12
C GLU A 52 7.28 6.09 4.68
N ILE A 53 7.68 7.28 5.13
CA ILE A 53 9.01 7.53 5.72
C ILE A 53 9.19 6.62 6.94
N ALA A 54 8.20 6.49 7.83
CA ALA A 54 8.29 5.60 8.98
C ALA A 54 8.36 4.10 8.62
N ASN A 55 8.00 3.71 7.40
CA ASN A 55 8.17 2.34 6.90
C ASN A 55 9.56 2.09 6.32
N VAL A 56 10.15 3.08 5.65
CA VAL A 56 11.46 2.96 5.00
C VAL A 56 12.60 3.35 5.95
N GLU A 57 12.47 4.51 6.59
CA GLU A 57 13.48 5.16 7.42
C GLU A 57 12.89 5.58 8.78
N PRO A 58 12.61 4.62 9.67
CA PRO A 58 11.87 4.87 10.92
C PRO A 58 12.55 5.84 11.88
N ASP A 59 13.89 5.89 11.89
CA ASP A 59 14.64 6.81 12.76
C ASP A 59 14.55 8.26 12.22
N LYS A 60 14.63 8.47 10.90
CA LYS A 60 14.37 9.79 10.29
C LYS A 60 12.95 10.27 10.55
N ALA A 61 11.96 9.38 10.43
CA ALA A 61 10.57 9.72 10.76
C ALA A 61 10.41 10.09 12.23
N LEU A 62 11.06 9.38 13.14
CA LEU A 62 11.02 9.68 14.57
C LEU A 62 11.61 11.07 14.85
N ASP A 63 12.79 11.36 14.31
CA ASP A 63 13.47 12.64 14.50
C ASP A 63 12.63 13.81 13.98
N TYR A 64 12.03 13.65 12.80
CA TYR A 64 11.16 14.65 12.19
C TYR A 64 9.88 14.90 13.01
N VAL A 65 9.25 13.84 13.51
CA VAL A 65 8.05 13.98 14.36
C VAL A 65 8.40 14.63 15.70
N ILE A 66 9.53 14.27 16.33
CA ILE A 66 9.97 14.87 17.59
C ILE A 66 10.33 16.35 17.40
N SER A 67 11.05 16.71 16.34
CA SER A 67 11.43 18.10 16.07
C SER A 67 10.18 18.97 15.86
N THR A 68 9.21 18.47 15.08
CA THR A 68 7.93 19.14 14.86
C THR A 68 7.13 19.29 16.14
N LYS A 69 7.05 18.23 16.96
CA LYS A 69 6.36 18.28 18.26
C LYS A 69 6.92 19.38 19.16
N LYS A 70 8.26 19.51 19.24
CA LYS A 70 8.93 20.53 20.07
C LYS A 70 8.66 21.94 19.56
N GLU A 71 8.59 22.11 18.25
CA GLU A 71 8.23 23.39 17.63
C GLU A 71 6.79 23.78 17.95
N PHE A 72 5.85 22.85 17.79
CA PHE A 72 4.42 23.10 17.99
C PHE A 72 4.05 23.23 19.47
N ALA A 73 4.81 22.65 20.38
CA ALA A 73 4.61 22.84 21.82
C ALA A 73 4.73 24.31 22.26
N LYS A 74 5.50 25.13 21.52
CA LYS A 74 5.61 26.59 21.78
C LYS A 74 4.36 27.36 21.31
N ALA A 75 3.54 26.72 20.51
CA ALA A 75 2.40 27.32 19.82
C ALA A 75 1.07 27.06 20.56
N GLU A 76 1.03 26.04 21.44
CA GLU A 76 -0.16 25.67 22.24
C GLU A 76 -0.67 26.78 23.18
N GLU A 77 0.10 27.85 23.46
CA GLU A 77 -0.29 28.94 24.38
C GLU A 77 -1.22 30.02 23.78
N GLY A 78 -1.54 29.99 22.48
CA GLY A 78 -2.35 31.06 21.86
C GLY A 78 -3.23 30.71 20.65
N GLU A 79 -3.40 29.44 20.27
CA GLU A 79 -3.66 29.12 18.85
C GLU A 79 -5.00 28.53 18.43
N LYS A 80 -5.29 28.82 17.14
CA LYS A 80 -6.39 28.33 16.32
C LYS A 80 -6.28 26.82 16.14
N ARG A 81 -7.39 26.11 16.36
CA ARG A 81 -7.45 24.66 16.18
C ARG A 81 -7.78 24.32 14.74
N PHE A 82 -6.97 23.45 14.14
CA PHE A 82 -7.23 22.87 12.83
C PHE A 82 -7.72 21.44 12.97
N GLU A 83 -8.86 21.15 12.36
CA GLU A 83 -9.47 19.82 12.42
C GLU A 83 -9.16 19.03 11.16
N VAL A 84 -8.53 17.86 11.33
CA VAL A 84 -8.31 16.90 10.25
C VAL A 84 -9.29 15.75 10.37
N LYS A 85 -10.12 15.57 9.34
CA LYS A 85 -10.99 14.40 9.23
C LYS A 85 -10.22 13.22 8.64
N VAL A 86 -9.96 12.20 9.46
CA VAL A 86 -9.30 10.96 9.04
C VAL A 86 -10.31 9.83 8.87
N THR A 87 -10.12 9.01 7.83
CA THR A 87 -10.90 7.79 7.64
C THR A 87 -10.43 6.72 8.62
N PRO A 88 -11.26 5.70 8.92
CA PRO A 88 -10.87 4.60 9.79
C PRO A 88 -9.57 3.89 9.37
N GLU A 89 -9.34 3.72 8.07
CA GLU A 89 -8.15 3.07 7.53
C GLU A 89 -6.90 3.89 7.82
N ARG A 90 -6.94 5.21 7.55
CA ARG A 90 -5.82 6.11 7.86
C ARG A 90 -5.56 6.19 9.36
N LYS A 91 -6.59 6.12 10.19
CA LYS A 91 -6.40 6.04 11.64
C LYS A 91 -5.57 4.81 12.03
N VAL A 92 -5.87 3.64 11.46
CA VAL A 92 -5.07 2.43 11.72
C VAL A 92 -3.62 2.63 11.28
N PHE A 93 -3.36 3.30 10.16
CA PHE A 93 -2.00 3.64 9.74
C PHE A 93 -1.30 4.58 10.71
N ILE A 94 -1.97 5.64 11.16
CA ILE A 94 -1.42 6.57 12.16
C ILE A 94 -1.11 5.81 13.46
N GLU A 95 -2.04 5.00 13.98
CA GLU A 95 -1.82 4.22 15.20
C GLU A 95 -0.64 3.25 15.07
N THR A 96 -0.54 2.56 13.94
CA THR A 96 0.57 1.63 13.67
C THR A 96 1.90 2.37 13.58
N THR A 97 1.91 3.56 12.98
CA THR A 97 3.09 4.43 12.91
C THR A 97 3.47 4.92 14.31
N VAL A 98 2.52 5.41 15.11
CA VAL A 98 2.75 5.82 16.50
C VAL A 98 3.34 4.68 17.32
N GLU A 99 2.76 3.48 17.25
CA GLU A 99 3.28 2.31 17.94
C GLU A 99 4.71 1.98 17.50
N LYS A 100 4.99 2.05 16.19
CA LYS A 100 6.32 1.79 15.64
C LYS A 100 7.36 2.79 16.12
N LEU A 101 7.03 4.08 16.08
CA LEU A 101 7.91 5.16 16.53
C LEU A 101 8.18 5.04 18.04
N ASN A 102 7.15 4.77 18.85
CA ASN A 102 7.32 4.57 20.29
C ASN A 102 8.10 3.30 20.67
N ARG A 103 8.10 2.25 19.82
CA ARG A 103 8.95 1.06 20.05
C ARG A 103 10.45 1.36 20.01
N ARG A 104 10.84 2.47 19.40
CA ARG A 104 12.23 2.97 19.43
C ARG A 104 12.63 3.54 20.80
N LYS A 105 11.74 3.45 21.80
CA LYS A 105 11.93 3.92 23.17
C LYS A 105 12.39 5.38 23.23
N PRO A 106 11.63 6.32 22.65
CA PRO A 106 11.87 7.73 22.91
C PRO A 106 11.78 7.99 24.43
N SER A 107 12.46 9.02 24.92
CA SER A 107 12.32 9.45 26.33
C SER A 107 10.86 9.72 26.67
N LYS A 108 10.48 9.70 27.96
CA LYS A 108 9.08 9.94 28.37
C LYS A 108 8.52 11.26 27.82
N GLU A 109 9.35 12.29 27.71
CA GLU A 109 8.99 13.60 27.12
C GLU A 109 8.74 13.53 25.60
N ASN A 110 9.39 12.56 24.93
CA ASN A 110 9.31 12.33 23.49
C ASN A 110 8.32 11.23 23.11
N GLN A 111 7.42 10.83 24.00
CA GLN A 111 6.35 9.91 23.64
C GLN A 111 5.50 10.52 22.52
N ILE A 112 5.28 9.73 21.46
CA ILE A 112 4.58 10.14 20.25
C ILE A 112 3.10 9.77 20.33
N TYR A 113 2.24 10.70 19.92
CA TYR A 113 0.79 10.54 19.84
C TYR A 113 0.29 10.77 18.41
N GLN A 114 -0.99 10.50 18.16
CA GLN A 114 -1.63 10.70 16.84
C GLN A 114 -1.53 12.15 16.36
N LYS A 115 -1.69 13.11 17.29
CA LYS A 115 -1.57 14.54 17.00
C LYS A 115 -0.16 14.92 16.51
N ASP A 116 0.89 14.28 17.02
CA ASP A 116 2.27 14.59 16.66
C ASP A 116 2.57 14.13 15.22
N VAL A 117 2.11 12.93 14.84
CA VAL A 117 2.23 12.43 13.46
C VAL A 117 1.45 13.30 12.48
N THR A 118 0.26 13.76 12.87
CA THR A 118 -0.58 14.61 12.02
C THR A 118 -0.03 16.05 11.94
N GLY A 119 0.58 16.56 13.01
CA GLY A 119 1.30 17.84 13.01
C GLY A 119 2.54 17.80 12.11
N ALA A 120 3.31 16.72 12.18
CA ALA A 120 4.42 16.46 11.25
C ALA A 120 3.94 16.40 9.80
N ALA A 121 2.78 15.79 9.53
CA ALA A 121 2.19 15.79 8.21
C ALA A 121 1.82 17.20 7.72
N ALA A 122 1.21 18.02 8.58
CA ALA A 122 0.87 19.40 8.25
C ALA A 122 2.13 20.24 7.93
N LYS A 123 3.20 20.06 8.71
CA LYS A 123 4.48 20.72 8.46
C LYS A 123 5.13 20.26 7.16
N TRP A 124 5.17 18.96 6.91
CA TRP A 124 5.77 18.38 5.70
C TRP A 124 5.12 18.94 4.42
N ILE A 125 3.82 19.20 4.45
CA ILE A 125 3.09 19.81 3.32
C ILE A 125 3.60 21.21 3.02
N VAL A 126 3.81 22.02 4.04
CA VAL A 126 4.28 23.39 3.87
C VAL A 126 5.73 23.42 3.39
N GLU A 127 6.53 22.43 3.81
CA GLU A 127 7.96 22.35 3.47
C GLU A 127 8.24 21.73 2.09
N GLU A 128 7.48 20.70 1.71
CA GLU A 128 7.90 19.76 0.65
C GLU A 128 6.82 19.45 -0.40
N LEU A 129 5.55 19.79 -0.17
CA LEU A 129 4.49 19.43 -1.11
C LEU A 129 4.34 20.47 -2.22
N GLU A 130 4.68 20.08 -3.45
CA GLU A 130 4.39 20.90 -4.62
C GLU A 130 2.91 20.80 -5.02
N PRO A 131 2.26 21.88 -5.48
CA PRO A 131 0.83 21.89 -5.82
C PRO A 131 0.42 20.82 -6.86
N GLN A 132 1.29 20.52 -7.82
CA GLN A 132 1.09 19.49 -8.84
C GLN A 132 1.06 18.05 -8.28
N ASP A 133 1.66 17.81 -7.12
CA ASP A 133 1.74 16.48 -6.51
C ASP A 133 0.52 16.14 -5.66
N VAL A 134 -0.39 17.12 -5.47
CA VAL A 134 -1.61 16.92 -4.70
C VAL A 134 -2.60 16.08 -5.50
N ARG A 135 -2.68 14.80 -5.13
CA ARG A 135 -3.52 13.83 -5.84
C ARG A 135 -5.00 14.13 -5.65
N SER A 136 -5.76 14.20 -6.75
CA SER A 136 -7.20 14.47 -6.67
C SER A 136 -7.99 13.29 -6.11
N GLU A 137 -9.02 13.55 -5.29
CA GLU A 137 -9.97 12.49 -4.88
C GLU A 137 -10.64 11.86 -6.12
N LYS A 138 -10.72 12.59 -7.23
CA LYS A 138 -11.23 12.11 -8.52
C LYS A 138 -10.22 11.23 -9.27
N HIS A 139 -8.91 11.41 -9.14
CA HIS A 139 -7.93 10.42 -9.65
C HIS A 139 -7.86 9.19 -8.76
N ILE A 140 -8.13 9.33 -7.46
CA ILE A 140 -8.34 8.18 -6.57
C ILE A 140 -9.65 7.46 -6.93
N ARG A 141 -10.73 8.19 -7.23
CA ARG A 141 -12.05 7.64 -7.58
C ARG A 141 -12.24 7.24 -9.05
N ASP A 142 -11.53 7.81 -10.00
CA ASP A 142 -11.63 7.46 -11.42
C ASP A 142 -10.76 6.22 -11.69
N ARG A 143 -9.67 6.02 -10.93
CA ARG A 143 -9.10 4.68 -10.67
C ARG A 143 -10.00 3.75 -9.83
N GLU A 144 -11.20 4.17 -9.44
CA GLU A 144 -12.20 3.31 -8.77
C GLU A 144 -13.49 3.17 -9.60
N LYS A 145 -13.64 3.90 -10.72
CA LYS A 145 -14.88 3.95 -11.52
C LYS A 145 -14.83 3.13 -12.80
N GLU A 146 -13.68 2.66 -13.25
CA GLU A 146 -13.60 1.52 -14.19
C GLU A 146 -13.71 0.16 -13.48
N PHE A 147 -14.05 0.16 -12.19
CA PHE A 147 -14.00 -1.03 -11.34
C PHE A 147 -15.40 -1.54 -11.02
N PHE A 148 -15.63 -2.81 -11.32
CA PHE A 148 -16.85 -3.56 -11.01
C PHE A 148 -17.37 -3.28 -9.59
N THR A 149 -18.68 -3.05 -9.50
CA THR A 149 -19.43 -2.79 -8.27
C THR A 149 -19.21 -3.88 -7.21
N LYS A 150 -18.87 -3.42 -6.00
CA LYS A 150 -18.56 -4.21 -4.81
C LYS A 150 -19.77 -5.00 -4.27
N PRO A 151 -19.61 -6.28 -3.86
CA PRO A 151 -20.55 -6.91 -2.95
C PRO A 151 -20.39 -6.37 -1.52
N PRO A 152 -21.48 -6.05 -0.80
CA PRO A 152 -21.41 -5.49 0.55
C PRO A 152 -20.69 -6.43 1.54
N GLY A 153 -19.89 -5.85 2.46
CA GLY A 153 -19.29 -6.58 3.59
C GLY A 153 -17.84 -7.07 3.44
N LYS A 154 -17.13 -6.77 2.34
CA LYS A 154 -15.70 -7.10 2.20
C LYS A 154 -14.79 -5.88 2.28
N ASP A 155 -13.72 -6.00 3.06
CA ASP A 155 -12.74 -4.97 3.40
C ASP A 155 -11.76 -4.71 2.25
N ARG A 156 -11.41 -3.43 1.97
CA ARG A 156 -10.40 -3.03 0.96
C ARG A 156 -8.99 -2.95 1.58
N GLY A 157 -8.59 -3.97 2.33
CA GLY A 157 -7.25 -4.08 2.88
C GLY A 157 -6.28 -4.73 1.89
N GLY A 158 -5.76 -3.98 0.91
CA GLY A 158 -4.75 -4.52 0.00
C GLY A 158 -4.19 -3.54 -1.03
N GLU A 159 -3.02 -3.87 -1.56
CA GLU A 159 -2.37 -3.16 -2.67
C GLU A 159 -2.55 -3.92 -3.98
N LEU A 160 -2.63 -3.19 -5.08
CA LEU A 160 -2.88 -3.74 -6.40
C LEU A 160 -1.66 -4.54 -6.90
N VAL A 161 -1.91 -5.78 -7.33
CA VAL A 161 -0.95 -6.62 -8.04
C VAL A 161 -1.49 -6.85 -9.45
N ARG A 162 -0.64 -6.59 -10.44
CA ARG A 162 -0.93 -6.82 -11.87
C ARG A 162 -0.30 -8.13 -12.28
N MET A 163 -1.12 -9.05 -12.79
CA MET A 163 -0.68 -10.22 -13.55
C MET A 163 -0.96 -9.92 -15.01
N GLU A 164 0.09 -9.90 -15.82
CA GLU A 164 -0.05 -9.75 -17.26
C GLU A 164 -0.34 -11.13 -17.84
N ILE A 165 -1.60 -11.40 -18.16
CA ILE A 165 -2.08 -12.68 -18.68
C ILE A 165 -3.13 -12.39 -19.75
N SER A 166 -3.25 -13.27 -20.74
CA SER A 166 -4.26 -13.12 -21.79
C SER A 166 -5.69 -13.14 -21.23
N ARG A 167 -6.63 -12.62 -22.03
CA ARG A 167 -8.06 -12.66 -21.67
C ARG A 167 -8.57 -14.09 -21.55
N GLU A 168 -8.09 -14.98 -22.40
CA GLU A 168 -8.39 -16.41 -22.40
C GLU A 168 -7.92 -17.04 -21.09
N ALA A 169 -6.67 -16.76 -20.67
CA ALA A 169 -6.12 -17.21 -19.40
C ALA A 169 -6.91 -16.70 -18.20
N ALA A 170 -7.30 -15.41 -18.22
CA ALA A 170 -8.11 -14.83 -17.15
C ALA A 170 -9.51 -15.48 -17.05
N GLU A 171 -10.12 -15.83 -18.18
CA GLU A 171 -11.41 -16.52 -18.21
C GLU A 171 -11.27 -17.98 -17.76
N GLU A 172 -10.18 -18.66 -18.12
CA GLU A 172 -9.90 -20.02 -17.64
C GLU A 172 -9.70 -20.05 -16.11
N ILE A 173 -8.93 -19.12 -15.54
CA ILE A 173 -8.78 -18.96 -14.08
C ILE A 173 -10.14 -18.72 -13.42
N LYS A 174 -11.02 -17.93 -14.05
CA LYS A 174 -12.38 -17.69 -13.56
C LYS A 174 -13.21 -18.98 -13.57
N GLN A 175 -13.21 -19.74 -14.68
CA GLN A 175 -13.90 -21.03 -14.75
C GLN A 175 -13.36 -22.02 -13.70
N LYS A 176 -12.04 -22.08 -13.49
CA LYS A 176 -11.43 -22.89 -12.43
C LYS A 176 -11.89 -22.46 -11.04
N ALA A 177 -12.01 -21.16 -10.78
CA ALA A 177 -12.50 -20.63 -9.51
C ALA A 177 -13.98 -21.02 -9.27
N GLU A 178 -14.82 -20.94 -10.31
CA GLU A 178 -16.24 -21.30 -10.26
C GLU A 178 -16.43 -22.81 -10.01
N ARG A 179 -15.64 -23.67 -10.66
CA ARG A 179 -15.65 -25.13 -10.44
C ARG A 179 -15.32 -25.51 -8.99
N ARG A 180 -14.47 -24.74 -8.31
CA ARG A 180 -14.01 -24.99 -6.92
C ARG A 180 -14.97 -24.48 -5.82
N ARG A 181 -16.27 -24.30 -6.13
CA ARG A 181 -17.40 -23.93 -5.23
C ARG A 181 -16.96 -23.11 -4.00
N SER A 182 -16.98 -21.77 -4.13
CA SER A 182 -16.82 -20.71 -3.08
C SER A 182 -15.63 -19.75 -3.27
N GLN A 183 -15.04 -19.68 -4.47
CA GLN A 183 -13.94 -18.74 -4.74
C GLN A 183 -14.25 -17.82 -5.93
N ASP A 184 -14.12 -16.51 -5.71
CA ASP A 184 -14.00 -15.56 -6.81
C ASP A 184 -12.58 -15.68 -7.41
N ARG A 185 -12.42 -15.36 -8.70
CA ARG A 185 -11.12 -15.39 -9.41
C ARG A 185 -9.99 -14.69 -8.65
N SER A 186 -10.29 -13.59 -7.95
CA SER A 186 -9.31 -12.83 -7.17
C SER A 186 -8.91 -13.53 -5.87
N ARG A 187 -9.78 -14.35 -5.28
CA ARG A 187 -9.48 -15.22 -4.15
C ARG A 187 -8.58 -16.36 -4.57
N LEU A 188 -8.81 -16.92 -5.77
CA LEU A 188 -7.93 -17.94 -6.35
C LEU A 188 -6.54 -17.35 -6.65
N ALA A 189 -6.48 -16.19 -7.29
CA ALA A 189 -5.23 -15.47 -7.56
C ALA A 189 -4.43 -15.15 -6.28
N ARG A 190 -5.08 -14.63 -5.24
CA ARG A 190 -4.42 -14.42 -3.92
C ARG A 190 -3.96 -15.72 -3.25
N LYS A 191 -4.64 -16.83 -3.50
CA LYS A 191 -4.22 -18.14 -2.97
C LYS A 191 -2.99 -18.63 -3.74
N GLY A 192 -3.02 -18.55 -5.06
CA GLY A 192 -1.88 -18.83 -5.94
C GLY A 192 -0.66 -18.01 -5.56
N LEU A 193 -0.80 -16.69 -5.45
CA LEU A 193 0.31 -15.81 -5.05
C LEU A 193 0.92 -16.21 -3.71
N ARG A 194 0.11 -16.49 -2.69
CA ARG A 194 0.65 -16.92 -1.39
C ARG A 194 1.41 -18.24 -1.47
N LYS A 195 0.84 -19.22 -2.16
CA LYS A 195 1.48 -20.51 -2.37
C LYS A 195 2.80 -20.41 -3.12
N PHE A 196 2.82 -19.59 -4.16
CA PHE A 196 4.02 -19.36 -4.96
C PHE A 196 5.10 -18.65 -4.15
N LEU A 197 4.72 -17.71 -3.28
CA LEU A 197 5.65 -17.09 -2.32
C LEU A 197 6.14 -18.07 -1.27
N ASP A 198 5.30 -19.00 -0.80
CA ASP A 198 5.72 -20.08 0.09
C ASP A 198 6.77 -20.98 -0.64
N TRP A 199 6.53 -21.32 -1.91
CA TRP A 199 7.49 -22.09 -2.73
C TRP A 199 8.82 -21.35 -2.94
N ILE A 200 8.81 -20.04 -3.24
CA ILE A 200 10.05 -19.25 -3.32
C ILE A 200 10.79 -19.24 -1.96
N GLU A 201 10.06 -19.26 -0.84
CA GLU A 201 10.67 -19.29 0.48
C GLU A 201 11.35 -20.64 0.78
N GLU A 202 10.74 -21.74 0.35
CA GLU A 202 11.19 -23.12 0.57
C GLU A 202 12.28 -23.56 -0.41
N SER A 203 12.08 -23.32 -1.71
CA SER A 203 12.95 -23.77 -2.81
C SER A 203 13.15 -22.64 -3.85
N PRO A 204 13.94 -21.59 -3.52
CA PRO A 204 14.05 -20.40 -4.36
C PRO A 204 14.72 -20.68 -5.71
N GLU A 205 15.65 -21.62 -5.82
CA GLU A 205 16.32 -21.97 -7.08
C GLU A 205 15.37 -22.65 -8.07
N GLU A 206 14.51 -23.56 -7.59
CA GLU A 206 13.48 -24.22 -8.39
C GLU A 206 12.42 -23.22 -8.85
N ALA A 207 11.98 -22.34 -7.94
CA ALA A 207 11.03 -21.29 -8.26
C ALA A 207 11.64 -20.28 -9.25
N LEU A 208 12.92 -19.93 -9.13
CA LEU A 208 13.63 -19.09 -10.09
C LEU A 208 13.67 -19.75 -11.46
N ALA A 209 14.06 -21.02 -11.55
CA ALA A 209 14.08 -21.77 -12.81
C ALA A 209 12.70 -21.76 -13.49
N TYR A 210 11.63 -21.99 -12.73
CA TYR A 210 10.25 -21.94 -13.22
C TYR A 210 9.84 -20.54 -13.73
N ILE A 211 10.25 -19.47 -13.04
CA ILE A 211 10.01 -18.08 -13.49
C ILE A 211 10.75 -17.80 -14.80
N LEU A 212 11.98 -18.28 -14.95
CA LEU A 212 12.82 -18.00 -16.10
C LEU A 212 12.46 -18.81 -17.35
N GLU A 213 11.97 -20.04 -17.18
CA GLU A 213 11.65 -20.96 -18.28
C GLU A 213 10.73 -20.36 -19.34
N GLU A 214 9.73 -19.55 -18.94
CA GLU A 214 8.72 -19.01 -19.86
C GLU A 214 8.54 -17.48 -19.73
N ARG A 215 9.58 -16.78 -19.25
CA ARG A 215 9.55 -15.32 -19.06
C ARG A 215 9.13 -14.56 -20.32
N ASP A 216 9.43 -15.09 -21.50
CA ASP A 216 9.17 -14.44 -22.78
C ASP A 216 7.77 -14.76 -23.35
N TYR A 217 7.12 -15.86 -22.93
CA TYR A 217 5.83 -16.31 -23.48
C TYR A 217 4.63 -15.50 -22.98
N TYR A 218 4.74 -14.89 -21.80
CA TYR A 218 3.66 -14.14 -21.15
C TYR A 218 3.90 -12.63 -21.12
N GLN A 219 4.88 -12.12 -21.87
CA GLN A 219 5.03 -10.68 -22.03
C GLN A 219 3.86 -10.14 -22.84
N PRO A 220 3.22 -9.04 -22.42
CA PRO A 220 2.28 -8.35 -23.28
C PRO A 220 3.01 -8.02 -24.60
N PRO A 221 2.32 -8.08 -25.75
CA PRO A 221 2.96 -7.69 -27.01
C PRO A 221 3.62 -6.32 -26.83
N ASN A 222 4.84 -6.15 -27.36
CA ASN A 222 5.55 -4.86 -27.42
C ASN A 222 4.76 -3.87 -28.30
N SER A 223 3.56 -3.49 -27.86
CA SER A 223 2.80 -2.44 -28.50
C SER A 223 3.26 -1.15 -27.88
N ALA A 224 3.85 -0.27 -28.71
CA ALA A 224 4.12 1.13 -28.40
C ALA A 224 2.87 1.94 -27.97
N ASP A 225 1.73 1.26 -27.80
CA ASP A 225 0.41 1.76 -27.49
C ASP A 225 -0.02 1.20 -26.12
N ARG A 226 0.36 1.92 -25.04
CA ARG A 226 0.05 1.55 -23.63
C ARG A 226 -1.45 1.39 -23.35
N THR A 227 -2.31 1.87 -24.23
CA THR A 227 -3.77 1.71 -24.14
C THR A 227 -4.22 0.26 -24.32
N LYS A 228 -3.43 -0.59 -25.01
CA LYS A 228 -3.77 -2.01 -25.20
C LYS A 228 -3.21 -2.92 -24.12
N GLU A 229 -2.20 -2.48 -23.36
CA GLU A 229 -1.66 -3.24 -22.23
C GLU A 229 -2.71 -3.53 -21.13
N GLU A 230 -3.71 -2.66 -20.99
CA GLU A 230 -4.80 -2.84 -20.02
C GLU A 230 -5.73 -4.00 -20.39
N GLU A 231 -5.80 -4.36 -21.68
CA GLU A 231 -6.60 -5.49 -22.17
C GLU A 231 -6.01 -6.86 -21.78
N TYR A 232 -4.71 -6.92 -21.46
CA TYR A 232 -3.95 -8.14 -21.13
C TYR A 232 -3.53 -8.20 -19.65
N ALA A 233 -4.18 -7.43 -18.79
CA ALA A 233 -3.79 -7.29 -17.39
C ALA A 233 -4.89 -7.75 -16.43
N TYR A 234 -4.72 -8.94 -15.86
CA TYR A 234 -5.54 -9.35 -14.72
C TYR A 234 -5.03 -8.70 -13.44
N GLN A 235 -5.86 -7.86 -12.82
CA GLN A 235 -5.52 -7.16 -11.60
C GLN A 235 -6.26 -7.73 -10.39
N PHE A 236 -5.57 -7.86 -9.26
CA PHE A 236 -6.18 -8.20 -7.99
C PHE A 236 -5.51 -7.50 -6.81
N TYR A 237 -6.26 -7.33 -5.73
CA TYR A 237 -5.74 -6.73 -4.50
C TYR A 237 -5.12 -7.80 -3.61
N ALA A 238 -3.84 -7.66 -3.26
CA ALA A 238 -3.15 -8.49 -2.28
C ALA A 238 -3.04 -7.77 -0.94
N LYS A 239 -3.09 -8.49 0.20
CA LYS A 239 -2.89 -7.85 1.51
C LYS A 239 -1.49 -7.22 1.59
N VAL A 240 -1.34 -6.14 2.35
CA VAL A 240 -0.04 -5.46 2.56
C VAL A 240 1.07 -6.43 2.98
N VAL A 241 0.76 -7.40 3.85
CA VAL A 241 1.71 -8.45 4.27
C VAL A 241 2.15 -9.32 3.08
N THR A 242 1.22 -9.66 2.19
CA THR A 242 1.53 -10.43 0.97
C THR A 242 2.39 -9.62 0.00
N LYS A 243 2.18 -8.30 -0.10
CA LYS A 243 3.06 -7.44 -0.90
C LYS A 243 4.48 -7.35 -0.33
N ARG A 244 4.63 -7.24 0.98
CA ARG A 244 5.97 -7.27 1.62
C ARG A 244 6.67 -8.61 1.36
N ARG A 245 5.94 -9.72 1.47
CA ARG A 245 6.48 -11.04 1.10
C ARG A 245 6.90 -11.09 -0.37
N LEU A 246 6.11 -10.50 -1.28
CA LEU A 246 6.46 -10.38 -2.69
C LEU A 246 7.74 -9.55 -2.92
N GLN A 247 7.93 -8.44 -2.20
CA GLN A 247 9.17 -7.64 -2.25
C GLN A 247 10.38 -8.43 -1.74
N MET A 248 10.22 -9.16 -0.65
CA MET A 248 11.30 -10.00 -0.10
C MET A 248 11.65 -11.17 -1.03
N ALA A 249 10.63 -11.82 -1.59
CA ALA A 249 10.79 -12.88 -2.57
C ALA A 249 11.49 -12.38 -3.83
N GLN A 250 11.10 -11.20 -4.34
CA GLN A 250 11.78 -10.56 -5.46
C GLN A 250 13.26 -10.38 -5.16
N LYS A 251 13.61 -9.74 -4.03
CA LYS A 251 15.00 -9.52 -3.67
C LYS A 251 15.78 -10.83 -3.56
N ARG A 252 15.21 -11.86 -2.94
CA ARG A 252 15.85 -13.18 -2.80
C ARG A 252 16.12 -13.84 -4.15
N LEU A 253 15.18 -13.73 -5.10
CA LEU A 253 15.34 -14.26 -6.45
C LEU A 253 16.34 -13.44 -7.26
N ASP A 254 16.37 -12.13 -7.08
CA ASP A 254 17.34 -11.22 -7.69
C ASP A 254 18.77 -11.54 -7.25
N ASP A 255 18.97 -11.77 -5.95
CA ASP A 255 20.26 -12.17 -5.36
C ASP A 255 20.76 -13.53 -5.90
N LEU A 256 19.85 -14.40 -6.37
CA LEU A 256 20.17 -15.70 -6.98
C LEU A 256 20.34 -15.63 -8.51
N CYS A 257 19.83 -14.58 -9.16
CA CYS A 257 19.84 -14.45 -10.60
C CYS A 257 20.97 -13.52 -11.04
N GLU A 258 22.17 -14.08 -11.26
CA GLU A 258 23.37 -13.30 -11.61
C GLU A 258 23.27 -12.58 -12.97
N THR A 259 22.38 -13.04 -13.86
CA THR A 259 22.34 -12.64 -15.27
C THR A 259 21.28 -11.62 -15.60
N GLN A 260 20.24 -11.46 -14.76
CA GLN A 260 19.11 -10.59 -15.06
C GLN A 260 18.31 -10.24 -13.81
N ASN A 261 17.79 -9.01 -13.79
CA ASN A 261 16.94 -8.57 -12.68
C ASN A 261 15.58 -9.28 -12.72
N ILE A 262 15.12 -9.70 -11.55
CA ILE A 262 13.78 -10.24 -11.32
C ILE A 262 12.85 -9.14 -10.83
N TYR A 263 11.74 -8.94 -11.54
CA TYR A 263 10.73 -7.97 -11.20
C TYR A 263 9.51 -8.63 -10.54
N GLN A 264 8.74 -7.87 -9.76
CA GLN A 264 7.49 -8.38 -9.16
C GLN A 264 6.48 -8.84 -10.21
N ARG A 265 6.51 -8.26 -11.41
CA ARG A 265 5.68 -8.70 -12.54
C ARG A 265 6.03 -10.12 -12.97
N ASP A 266 7.31 -10.51 -12.93
CA ASP A 266 7.77 -11.83 -13.38
C ASP A 266 7.21 -12.90 -12.42
N ILE A 267 7.24 -12.63 -11.12
CA ILE A 267 6.61 -13.48 -10.09
C ILE A 267 5.08 -13.52 -10.28
N ALA A 268 4.45 -12.39 -10.55
CA ALA A 268 3.01 -12.31 -10.73
C ALA A 268 2.54 -13.05 -12.00
N GLN A 269 3.30 -13.01 -13.09
CA GLN A 269 3.07 -13.78 -14.30
C GLN A 269 3.24 -15.28 -14.05
N ALA A 270 4.31 -15.68 -13.35
CA ALA A 270 4.54 -17.08 -12.97
C ALA A 270 3.40 -17.63 -12.09
N VAL A 271 2.79 -16.79 -11.24
CA VAL A 271 1.57 -17.14 -10.51
C VAL A 271 0.39 -17.39 -11.45
N GLY A 272 0.25 -16.58 -12.50
CA GLY A 272 -0.75 -16.79 -13.56
C GLY A 272 -0.60 -18.18 -14.20
N ARG A 273 0.62 -18.51 -14.64
CA ARG A 273 0.98 -19.84 -15.19
C ARG A 273 0.67 -20.95 -14.18
N TYR A 274 1.13 -20.80 -12.94
CA TYR A 274 0.91 -21.77 -11.86
C TYR A 274 -0.58 -22.08 -11.61
N LEU A 275 -1.47 -21.10 -11.82
CA LEU A 275 -2.92 -21.29 -11.71
C LEU A 275 -3.54 -22.02 -12.92
N LEU A 276 -2.93 -21.90 -14.09
CA LEU A 276 -3.36 -22.54 -15.34
C LEU A 276 -2.86 -23.98 -15.46
N GLU A 277 -1.69 -24.31 -14.92
CA GLU A 277 -1.08 -25.65 -15.02
C GLU A 277 -1.71 -26.70 -14.09
N ASP A 278 -2.81 -26.35 -13.39
CA ASP A 278 -3.57 -27.28 -12.55
C ASP A 278 -2.74 -27.96 -11.45
N PHE A 279 -1.69 -27.28 -10.93
CA PHE A 279 -1.03 -27.70 -9.70
C PHE A 279 -2.07 -27.87 -8.61
N ASP A 280 -2.35 -29.13 -8.28
CA ASP A 280 -3.36 -29.43 -7.31
C ASP A 280 -2.85 -28.88 -5.97
N PHE A 281 -3.63 -27.98 -5.37
CA PHE A 281 -3.22 -27.30 -4.13
C PHE A 281 -3.04 -28.28 -2.94
N ALA A 282 -3.09 -29.59 -3.17
CA ALA A 282 -2.84 -30.70 -2.25
C ALA A 282 -1.47 -31.36 -2.44
N GLY A 283 -0.71 -31.06 -3.50
CA GLY A 283 0.59 -31.68 -3.79
C GLY A 283 1.62 -30.65 -4.22
N LEU A 284 2.14 -29.88 -3.26
CA LEU A 284 3.54 -29.49 -3.28
C LEU A 284 4.22 -30.40 -2.23
N PRO A 285 5.50 -30.78 -2.39
CA PRO A 285 6.23 -31.50 -1.34
C PRO A 285 6.09 -30.83 0.03
#